data_AF-A0A720ERM3-F1
#
_entry.id   AF-A0A720ERM3-F1
#
_cell.length_a   1.000
_cell.length_b   1.000
_cell.length_c   1.000
_cell.angle_alpha   90.00
_cell.angle_beta   90.00
_cell.angle_gamma   90.00
#
_symmetry.space_group_name_H-M   'P 1'
#
loop_
_entity.id
_entity.type
_entity.pdbx_description
1 polymer ?
#
loop_
_entity_poly.entity_id
_entity_poly.type
_entity_poly.pdbx_seq_one_letter_code
_entity_poly.pdbx_strand_id
1 'polypeptide(L)'
;MAENGPIEDLAKRISEDLLSRFKWQQHGPCDRDFLCDDEAKHKPEGKKQKHTHPVDVVFSYKDPYLNKVIYLNTDLKSYKAGSINASKIESALASLAKTIECARYSPEWSEKYNFSQIDCEVRGLLFVFNHDNQLQHDFYEFFNPPKPAKGRRDKAVNLEKIPLSAGQQIHIIDPFLINYMLAITNDMNDLIAKKEFPDEEYGFYYPQLTFHKVAVTEKYLPATIEVLSSPFMVIKHGAVYKFNRAKGIEEEVYPEGFVVYYNKKGNSDNEFFYLLDILSNYQILDGINKIRIRLAYREKDERILSHFQRGVEKYAHEYGLDEEAKKRLEDLDVKVVSTVKEFFSAEVISWEPK
;
A
#
# COMPACT_ATOMS: atom_id res chain seq x y z
N MET A 1 24.35 -18.64 13.10
CA MET A 1 24.11 -17.70 14.20
C MET A 1 23.79 -16.38 13.55
N ALA A 2 22.51 -15.99 13.56
CA ALA A 2 21.98 -14.98 12.66
C ALA A 2 22.02 -13.59 13.31
N GLU A 3 22.95 -12.75 12.87
CA GLU A 3 22.94 -11.30 13.16
C GLU A 3 21.68 -10.61 12.56
N ASN A 4 20.93 -11.29 11.68
CA ASN A 4 19.77 -10.73 10.99
C ASN A 4 18.42 -10.99 11.67
N GLY A 5 18.33 -11.88 12.66
CA GLY A 5 17.06 -12.30 13.26
C GLY A 5 16.20 -11.13 13.79
N PRO A 6 16.75 -10.23 14.63
CA PRO A 6 15.99 -9.08 15.14
C PRO A 6 15.51 -8.10 14.05
N ILE A 7 16.26 -7.99 12.95
CA ILE A 7 15.97 -7.08 11.83
C ILE A 7 14.89 -7.68 10.92
N GLU A 8 14.87 -9.00 10.76
CA GLU A 8 13.83 -9.74 10.02
C GLU A 8 12.51 -9.77 10.81
N ASP A 9 12.58 -9.98 12.14
CA ASP A 9 11.41 -9.93 13.03
C ASP A 9 10.74 -8.55 13.02
N LEU A 10 11.54 -7.48 12.92
CA LEU A 10 11.05 -6.13 12.79
C LEU A 10 10.22 -5.91 11.52
N ALA A 11 10.72 -6.39 10.37
CA ALA A 11 10.02 -6.23 9.10
C ALA A 11 8.65 -6.91 9.13
N LYS A 12 8.52 -8.05 9.82
CA LYS A 12 7.25 -8.75 10.02
C LYS A 12 6.25 -7.91 10.80
N ARG A 13 6.65 -7.45 11.99
CA ARG A 13 5.78 -6.64 12.88
C ARG A 13 5.30 -5.37 12.19
N ILE A 14 6.22 -4.63 11.57
CA ILE A 14 5.87 -3.42 10.80
C ILE A 14 4.89 -3.77 9.68
N SER A 15 5.16 -4.83 8.92
CA SER A 15 4.28 -5.20 7.81
C SER A 15 2.88 -5.60 8.28
N GLU A 16 2.75 -6.32 9.40
CA GLU A 16 1.46 -6.73 9.98
C GLU A 16 0.67 -5.51 10.47
N ASP A 17 1.27 -4.69 11.34
CA ASP A 17 0.64 -3.49 11.90
C ASP A 17 0.22 -2.53 10.79
N LEU A 18 1.11 -2.32 9.82
CA LEU A 18 0.86 -1.42 8.70
C LEU A 18 -0.26 -1.92 7.80
N LEU A 19 -0.20 -3.17 7.34
CA LEU A 19 -1.13 -3.73 6.35
C LEU A 19 -2.52 -4.00 6.95
N SER A 20 -2.61 -4.23 8.26
CA SER A 20 -3.90 -4.38 8.95
C SER A 20 -4.80 -3.14 8.80
N ARG A 21 -4.23 -1.92 8.80
CA ARG A 21 -4.95 -0.66 8.57
C ARG A 21 -5.47 -0.50 7.15
N PHE A 22 -4.96 -1.29 6.22
CA PHE A 22 -5.48 -1.41 4.86
C PHE A 22 -6.44 -2.59 4.68
N LYS A 23 -6.85 -3.20 5.81
CA LYS A 23 -7.72 -4.39 5.93
C LYS A 23 -7.17 -5.63 5.24
N TRP A 24 -5.85 -5.76 5.20
CA TRP A 24 -5.22 -6.99 4.78
C TRP A 24 -5.20 -7.97 5.96
N GLN A 25 -5.27 -9.25 5.64
CA GLN A 25 -5.23 -10.33 6.61
C GLN A 25 -3.93 -11.12 6.44
N GLN A 26 -3.27 -11.45 7.54
CA GLN A 26 -2.13 -12.36 7.56
C GLN A 26 -2.61 -13.81 7.71
N HIS A 27 -1.97 -14.75 7.02
CA HIS A 27 -2.36 -16.16 7.00
C HIS A 27 -1.23 -17.11 7.35
N GLY A 28 -1.60 -18.20 8.03
CA GLY A 28 -0.76 -19.38 8.22
C GLY A 28 0.51 -19.13 9.04
N PRO A 29 1.44 -20.10 9.05
CA PRO A 29 2.70 -19.98 9.76
C PRO A 29 3.72 -19.13 8.98
N CYS A 30 4.41 -18.23 9.69
CA CYS A 30 5.54 -17.46 9.15
C CYS A 30 6.82 -18.31 9.07
N ASP A 31 7.73 -17.93 8.17
CA ASP A 31 9.06 -18.54 7.96
C ASP A 31 9.00 -20.05 7.70
N ARG A 32 8.05 -20.47 6.85
CA ARG A 32 7.90 -21.88 6.49
C ARG A 32 8.19 -22.10 5.02
N ASP A 33 9.15 -22.99 4.80
CA ASP A 33 9.38 -23.57 3.50
C ASP A 33 8.23 -24.53 3.11
N PHE A 34 8.03 -24.67 1.79
CA PHE A 34 7.25 -25.76 1.21
C PHE A 34 8.03 -26.42 0.07
N LEU A 35 7.67 -27.66 -0.27
CA LEU A 35 8.37 -28.43 -1.31
C LEU A 35 8.15 -27.83 -2.71
N CYS A 36 9.20 -27.83 -3.53
CA CYS A 36 9.12 -27.41 -4.92
C CYS A 36 8.51 -28.52 -5.79
N ASP A 37 7.41 -28.23 -6.48
CA ASP A 37 6.74 -29.17 -7.39
C ASP A 37 7.42 -29.30 -8.77
N ASP A 38 8.24 -28.32 -9.18
CA ASP A 38 8.99 -28.32 -10.45
C ASP A 38 10.50 -28.16 -10.19
N GLU A 39 11.12 -29.19 -9.59
CA GLU A 39 12.58 -29.17 -9.37
C GLU A 39 13.38 -29.04 -10.68
N ALA A 40 12.85 -29.53 -11.81
CA ALA A 40 13.55 -29.47 -13.09
C ALA A 40 13.80 -28.04 -13.54
N LYS A 41 12.86 -27.12 -13.31
CA LYS A 41 13.01 -25.69 -13.65
C LYS A 41 13.56 -24.84 -12.50
N HIS A 42 13.18 -25.14 -11.27
CA HIS A 42 13.41 -24.21 -10.17
C HIS A 42 14.73 -24.46 -9.43
N LYS A 43 15.15 -25.72 -9.34
CA LYS A 43 16.32 -26.14 -8.58
C LYS A 43 17.60 -25.57 -9.19
N PRO A 44 18.43 -24.87 -8.40
CA PRO A 44 19.73 -24.42 -8.87
C PRO A 44 20.62 -25.60 -9.28
N GLU A 45 21.35 -25.44 -10.39
CA GLU A 45 22.29 -26.45 -10.88
C GLU A 45 23.31 -26.85 -9.80
N GLY A 46 23.61 -28.15 -9.71
CA GLY A 46 24.58 -28.69 -8.76
C GLY A 46 24.08 -28.86 -7.32
N LYS A 47 22.86 -28.42 -6.96
CA LYS A 47 22.29 -28.72 -5.64
C LYS A 47 21.79 -30.16 -5.58
N LYS A 48 22.26 -30.94 -4.60
CA LYS A 48 21.87 -32.36 -4.42
C LYS A 48 20.60 -32.53 -3.58
N GLN A 49 20.36 -31.64 -2.62
CA GLN A 49 19.19 -31.69 -1.74
C GLN A 49 17.88 -31.38 -2.49
N LYS A 50 16.75 -31.83 -1.94
CA LYS A 50 15.43 -31.43 -2.44
C LYS A 50 15.30 -29.91 -2.38
N HIS A 51 14.66 -29.32 -3.38
CA HIS A 51 14.46 -27.88 -3.43
C HIS A 51 13.17 -27.52 -2.70
N THR A 52 13.27 -26.51 -1.84
CA THR A 52 12.14 -25.86 -1.17
C THR A 52 12.04 -24.40 -1.61
N HIS A 53 10.83 -23.86 -1.49
CA HIS A 53 10.56 -22.43 -1.64
C HIS A 53 10.29 -21.80 -0.28
N PRO A 54 10.94 -20.68 0.04
CA PRO A 54 10.69 -19.96 1.28
C PRO A 54 9.39 -19.16 1.22
N VAL A 55 8.73 -19.04 2.37
CA VAL A 55 7.59 -18.15 2.62
C VAL A 55 7.83 -17.44 3.94
N ASP A 56 8.08 -16.12 3.88
CA ASP A 56 8.26 -15.32 5.09
C ASP A 56 6.89 -15.09 5.75
N VAL A 57 5.92 -14.60 4.96
CA VAL A 57 4.54 -14.35 5.38
C VAL A 57 3.60 -14.36 4.17
N VAL A 58 2.32 -14.67 4.39
CA VAL A 58 1.26 -14.52 3.38
C VAL A 58 0.24 -13.51 3.85
N PHE A 59 0.03 -12.46 3.05
CA PHE A 59 -1.07 -11.52 3.25
C PHE A 59 -2.21 -11.79 2.26
N SER A 60 -3.40 -11.31 2.56
CA SER A 60 -4.50 -11.34 1.59
C SER A 60 -5.43 -10.14 1.71
N TYR A 61 -6.11 -9.84 0.62
CA TYR A 61 -7.29 -8.99 0.60
C TYR A 61 -8.29 -9.50 -0.44
N LYS A 62 -9.55 -9.10 -0.30
CA LYS A 62 -10.57 -9.35 -1.31
C LYS A 62 -10.53 -8.25 -2.38
N ASP A 63 -10.31 -8.63 -3.63
CA ASP A 63 -10.32 -7.70 -4.75
C ASP A 63 -11.77 -7.34 -5.14
N PRO A 64 -12.14 -6.05 -5.12
CA PRO A 64 -13.51 -5.61 -5.34
C PRO A 64 -13.97 -5.67 -6.79
N TYR A 65 -13.05 -5.69 -7.77
CA TYR A 65 -13.40 -5.80 -9.19
C TYR A 65 -13.37 -7.25 -9.68
N LEU A 66 -12.44 -8.05 -9.16
CA LEU A 66 -12.30 -9.45 -9.54
C LEU A 66 -13.23 -10.39 -8.76
N ASN A 67 -13.72 -9.96 -7.58
CA ASN A 67 -14.42 -10.80 -6.61
C ASN A 67 -13.64 -12.07 -6.27
N LYS A 68 -12.34 -11.90 -6.03
CA LYS A 68 -11.40 -12.96 -5.63
C LYS A 68 -10.67 -12.59 -4.36
N VAL A 69 -10.21 -13.58 -3.62
CA VAL A 69 -9.17 -13.37 -2.59
C VAL A 69 -7.81 -13.39 -3.25
N ILE A 70 -7.09 -12.27 -3.17
CA ILE A 70 -5.71 -12.18 -3.63
C ILE A 70 -4.81 -12.55 -2.47
N TYR A 71 -4.08 -13.65 -2.59
CA TYR A 71 -3.03 -14.04 -1.66
C TYR A 71 -1.68 -13.54 -2.16
N LEU A 72 -0.95 -12.86 -1.29
CA LEU A 72 0.37 -12.31 -1.54
C LEU A 72 1.41 -13.10 -0.78
N ASN A 73 2.04 -14.04 -1.48
CA ASN A 73 3.21 -14.73 -0.96
C ASN A 73 4.35 -13.72 -0.87
N THR A 74 4.75 -13.37 0.35
CA THR A 74 5.59 -12.19 0.59
C THR A 74 7.01 -12.60 0.93
N ASP A 75 7.96 -11.94 0.26
CA ASP A 75 9.38 -11.97 0.57
C ASP A 75 9.74 -10.66 1.29
N LEU A 76 10.07 -10.75 2.58
CA LEU A 76 10.41 -9.62 3.43
C LEU A 76 11.91 -9.36 3.36
N LYS A 77 12.28 -8.17 2.91
CA LYS A 77 13.67 -7.77 2.81
C LYS A 77 13.93 -6.50 3.59
N SER A 78 14.72 -6.62 4.65
CA SER A 78 15.19 -5.48 5.44
C SER A 78 16.65 -5.17 5.12
N TYR A 79 16.95 -3.91 4.82
CA TYR A 79 18.28 -3.47 4.41
C TYR A 79 18.71 -2.18 5.09
N LYS A 80 20.03 -2.04 5.24
CA LYS A 80 20.70 -0.77 5.51
C LYS A 80 20.96 -0.04 4.19
N ALA A 81 21.02 1.29 4.17
CA ALA A 81 21.44 2.02 2.97
C ALA A 81 22.80 1.53 2.44
N GLY A 82 22.89 1.39 1.12
CA GLY A 82 24.08 0.84 0.43
C GLY A 82 24.20 -0.69 0.45
N SER A 83 23.41 -1.40 1.27
CA SER A 83 23.44 -2.88 1.30
C SER A 83 22.55 -3.54 0.24
N ILE A 84 21.66 -2.78 -0.39
CA ILE A 84 20.78 -3.20 -1.49
C ILE A 84 21.38 -2.79 -2.84
N ASN A 85 21.23 -3.63 -3.86
CA ASN A 85 21.63 -3.35 -5.24
C ASN A 85 20.76 -4.10 -6.24
N ALA A 86 20.84 -3.74 -7.52
CA ALA A 86 20.05 -4.34 -8.59
C ALA A 86 20.17 -5.87 -8.67
N SER A 87 21.35 -6.44 -8.39
CA SER A 87 21.52 -7.91 -8.45
C SER A 87 20.79 -8.62 -7.31
N LYS A 88 20.73 -8.02 -6.11
CA LYS A 88 19.95 -8.55 -4.98
C LYS A 88 18.46 -8.49 -5.28
N ILE A 89 17.98 -7.39 -5.87
CA ILE A 89 16.57 -7.24 -6.27
C ILE A 89 16.22 -8.25 -7.37
N GLU A 90 17.03 -8.36 -8.42
CA GLU A 90 16.86 -9.34 -9.50
C GLU A 90 16.79 -10.77 -8.93
N SER A 91 17.64 -11.11 -7.96
CA SER A 91 17.65 -12.43 -7.33
C SER A 91 16.40 -12.68 -6.47
N ALA A 92 15.94 -11.68 -5.71
CA ALA A 92 14.74 -11.77 -4.90
C ALA A 92 13.49 -11.96 -5.77
N LEU A 93 13.35 -11.14 -6.83
CA LEU A 93 12.25 -11.25 -7.79
C LEU A 93 12.27 -12.60 -8.53
N ALA A 94 13.44 -13.08 -8.94
CA ALA A 94 13.57 -14.36 -9.61
C ALA A 94 13.23 -15.55 -8.69
N SER A 95 13.61 -15.48 -7.41
CA SER A 95 13.21 -16.47 -6.41
C SER A 95 11.70 -16.44 -6.20
N LEU A 96 11.13 -15.25 -6.02
CA LEU A 96 9.71 -15.05 -5.76
C LEU A 96 8.85 -15.56 -6.91
N ALA A 97 9.25 -15.33 -8.16
CA ALA A 97 8.56 -15.83 -9.36
C ALA A 97 8.42 -17.36 -9.36
N LYS A 98 9.51 -18.07 -9.05
CA LYS A 98 9.50 -19.54 -8.92
C LYS A 98 8.64 -20.00 -7.76
N THR A 99 8.70 -19.31 -6.62
CA THR A 99 7.87 -19.61 -5.44
C THR A 99 6.39 -19.56 -5.79
N ILE A 100 5.93 -18.47 -6.42
CA ILE A 100 4.51 -18.31 -6.76
C ILE A 100 4.06 -19.21 -7.92
N GLU A 101 4.99 -19.80 -8.69
CA GLU A 101 4.65 -20.82 -9.70
C GLU A 101 4.24 -22.12 -9.03
N CYS A 102 5.01 -22.58 -8.04
CA CYS A 102 4.64 -23.77 -7.26
C CYS A 102 3.46 -23.50 -6.33
N ALA A 103 3.40 -22.33 -5.66
CA ALA A 103 2.35 -22.03 -4.69
C ALA A 103 0.93 -22.11 -5.28
N ARG A 104 0.76 -21.82 -6.57
CA ARG A 104 -0.54 -21.92 -7.28
C ARG A 104 -1.17 -23.31 -7.27
N TYR A 105 -0.36 -24.36 -7.20
CA TYR A 105 -0.83 -25.74 -7.33
C TYR A 105 -0.40 -26.64 -6.18
N SER A 106 0.46 -26.16 -5.29
CA SER A 106 0.99 -26.90 -4.16
C SER A 106 -0.12 -27.15 -3.11
N PRO A 107 -0.47 -28.43 -2.83
CA PRO A 107 -1.42 -28.76 -1.77
C PRO A 107 -0.89 -28.35 -0.40
N GLU A 108 0.42 -28.47 -0.17
CA GLU A 108 1.09 -28.07 1.08
C GLU A 108 0.94 -26.57 1.32
N TRP A 109 1.13 -25.76 0.29
CA TRP A 109 0.92 -24.30 0.40
C TRP A 109 -0.55 -23.99 0.65
N SER A 110 -1.46 -24.60 -0.11
CA SER A 110 -2.89 -24.36 0.02
C SER A 110 -3.43 -24.71 1.42
N GLU A 111 -3.02 -25.84 2.00
CA GLU A 111 -3.46 -26.27 3.34
C GLU A 111 -3.02 -25.29 4.45
N LYS A 112 -1.84 -24.68 4.29
CA LYS A 112 -1.29 -23.73 5.27
C LYS A 112 -1.89 -22.33 5.18
N TYR A 113 -2.25 -21.87 3.98
CA TYR A 113 -2.49 -20.44 3.72
C TYR A 113 -3.84 -20.11 3.06
N ASN A 114 -4.44 -21.04 2.31
CA ASN A 114 -5.67 -20.77 1.56
C ASN A 114 -6.91 -21.24 2.34
N PHE A 115 -7.52 -20.31 3.05
CA PHE A 115 -8.77 -20.51 3.78
C PHE A 115 -10.01 -19.97 3.05
N SER A 116 -9.84 -19.44 1.83
CA SER A 116 -10.93 -18.84 1.06
C SER A 116 -11.94 -19.90 0.60
N GLN A 117 -13.22 -19.57 0.72
CA GLN A 117 -14.33 -20.35 0.15
C GLN A 117 -14.76 -19.86 -1.24
N ILE A 118 -14.16 -18.79 -1.73
CA ILE A 118 -14.36 -18.22 -3.06
C ILE A 118 -13.07 -18.32 -3.88
N ASP A 119 -13.18 -18.04 -5.18
CA ASP A 119 -12.04 -18.00 -6.09
C ASP A 119 -10.88 -17.16 -5.54
N CYS A 120 -9.67 -17.69 -5.67
CA CYS A 120 -8.47 -17.05 -5.17
C CYS A 120 -7.38 -16.98 -6.25
N GLU A 121 -6.44 -16.07 -6.05
CA GLU A 121 -5.27 -15.90 -6.91
C GLU A 121 -4.02 -15.70 -6.06
N VAL A 122 -2.95 -16.43 -6.37
CA VAL A 122 -1.65 -16.27 -5.69
C VAL A 122 -0.77 -15.34 -6.51
N ARG A 123 -0.33 -14.25 -5.90
CA ARG A 123 0.64 -13.28 -6.44
C ARG A 123 1.84 -13.16 -5.51
N GLY A 124 2.95 -12.64 -6.02
CA GLY A 124 4.14 -12.37 -5.24
C GLY A 124 4.14 -10.95 -4.69
N LEU A 125 4.67 -10.76 -3.48
CA LEU A 125 4.97 -9.43 -2.95
C LEU A 125 6.43 -9.38 -2.48
N LEU A 126 7.22 -8.48 -3.04
CA LEU A 126 8.52 -8.11 -2.48
C LEU A 126 8.32 -6.89 -1.58
N PHE A 127 8.47 -7.06 -0.27
CA PHE A 127 8.38 -5.97 0.70
C PHE A 127 9.79 -5.54 1.09
N VAL A 128 10.19 -4.34 0.70
CA VAL A 128 11.55 -3.83 0.93
C VAL A 128 11.51 -2.74 1.98
N PHE A 129 11.99 -3.08 3.18
CA PHE A 129 12.09 -2.16 4.30
C PHE A 129 13.51 -1.61 4.43
N ASN A 130 13.62 -0.29 4.66
CA ASN A 130 14.89 0.33 5.01
C ASN A 130 14.93 0.68 6.51
N HIS A 131 15.65 -0.12 7.29
CA HIS A 131 15.70 0.03 8.75
C HIS A 131 16.58 1.18 9.25
N ASP A 132 17.41 1.79 8.41
CA ASP A 132 18.27 2.91 8.82
C ASP A 132 17.74 4.29 8.39
N ASN A 133 16.67 4.34 7.61
CA ASN A 133 16.07 5.57 7.03
C ASN A 133 17.03 6.45 6.20
N GLN A 134 18.16 5.91 5.75
CA GLN A 134 19.20 6.62 4.98
C GLN A 134 19.08 6.42 3.46
N LEU A 135 18.03 5.74 2.96
CA LEU A 135 17.83 5.58 1.52
C LEU A 135 17.50 6.94 0.91
N GLN A 136 18.38 7.42 0.03
CA GLN A 136 18.22 8.73 -0.62
C GLN A 136 17.65 8.65 -2.03
N HIS A 137 17.88 7.53 -2.73
CA HIS A 137 17.51 7.35 -4.14
C HIS A 137 16.15 6.68 -4.30
N ASP A 138 15.46 7.01 -5.40
CA ASP A 138 14.21 6.34 -5.75
C ASP A 138 14.46 4.86 -6.02
N PHE A 139 13.63 4.00 -5.44
CA PHE A 139 13.74 2.55 -5.63
C PHE A 139 13.63 2.17 -7.12
N TYR A 140 12.91 2.97 -7.92
CA TYR A 140 12.83 2.80 -9.36
C TYR A 140 14.19 2.91 -10.06
N GLU A 141 15.18 3.59 -9.47
CA GLU A 141 16.54 3.69 -10.02
C GLU A 141 17.25 2.33 -10.09
N PHE A 142 16.83 1.31 -9.34
CA PHE A 142 17.36 -0.05 -9.53
C PHE A 142 16.92 -0.69 -10.86
N PHE A 143 15.77 -0.27 -11.40
CA PHE A 143 15.25 -0.73 -12.69
C PHE A 143 15.69 0.20 -13.83
N ASN A 144 15.81 1.50 -13.54
CA ASN A 144 16.17 2.51 -14.52
C ASN A 144 17.19 3.51 -13.96
N PRO A 145 18.45 3.10 -13.75
CA PRO A 145 19.45 3.92 -13.06
C PRO A 145 19.71 5.22 -13.82
N PRO A 146 19.87 6.39 -13.20
CA PRO A 146 20.13 7.62 -13.93
C PRO A 146 21.44 7.54 -14.74
N LYS A 147 21.51 8.30 -15.85
CA LYS A 147 22.75 8.37 -16.64
C LYS A 147 23.80 9.15 -15.84
N PRO A 148 24.97 8.57 -15.51
CA PRO A 148 25.97 9.28 -14.73
C PRO A 148 26.63 10.39 -15.56
N ALA A 149 27.11 11.44 -14.89
CA ALA A 149 27.83 12.55 -15.55
C ALA A 149 29.17 12.11 -16.18
N LYS A 150 29.82 11.08 -15.60
CA LYS A 150 31.02 10.42 -16.13
C LYS A 150 30.95 8.92 -15.80
N GLY A 151 31.48 8.09 -16.69
CA GLY A 151 31.59 6.63 -16.47
C GLY A 151 30.43 5.81 -17.07
N ARG A 152 30.40 4.52 -16.69
CA ARG A 152 29.37 3.57 -17.13
C ARG A 152 28.16 3.67 -16.22
N ARG A 153 26.97 3.58 -16.82
CA ARG A 153 25.69 3.48 -16.09
C ARG A 153 25.70 2.27 -15.16
N ASP A 154 25.12 2.43 -13.98
CA ASP A 154 24.97 1.33 -13.02
C ASP A 154 24.16 0.17 -13.62
N LYS A 155 24.38 -1.03 -13.08
CA LYS A 155 23.65 -2.21 -13.48
C LYS A 155 22.18 -2.04 -13.09
N ALA A 156 21.29 -2.15 -14.06
CA ALA A 156 19.85 -2.24 -13.85
C ALA A 156 19.42 -3.69 -13.59
N VAL A 157 18.29 -3.88 -12.91
CA VAL A 157 17.57 -5.16 -12.86
C VAL A 157 17.21 -5.57 -14.28
N ASN A 158 17.59 -6.77 -14.69
CA ASN A 158 17.16 -7.31 -15.97
C ASN A 158 15.84 -8.09 -15.79
N LEU A 159 14.73 -7.47 -16.21
CA LEU A 159 13.40 -8.08 -16.13
C LEU A 159 13.27 -9.37 -16.97
N GLU A 160 14.04 -9.53 -18.04
CA GLU A 160 14.02 -10.75 -18.88
C GLU A 160 14.55 -11.98 -18.14
N LYS A 161 15.30 -11.78 -17.04
CA LYS A 161 15.83 -12.86 -16.21
C LYS A 161 14.87 -13.31 -15.12
N ILE A 162 13.76 -12.60 -14.93
CA ILE A 162 12.76 -12.96 -13.93
C ILE A 162 11.83 -13.99 -14.58
N PRO A 163 11.83 -15.26 -14.12
CA PRO A 163 11.11 -16.35 -14.77
C PRO A 163 9.62 -16.31 -14.39
N LEU A 164 8.89 -15.28 -14.83
CA LEU A 164 7.44 -15.19 -14.62
C LEU A 164 6.70 -16.00 -15.69
N SER A 165 5.90 -16.96 -15.22
CA SER A 165 4.94 -17.70 -16.03
C SER A 165 3.71 -16.86 -16.37
N ALA A 166 3.00 -17.25 -17.42
CA ALA A 166 1.83 -16.52 -17.90
C ALA A 166 0.76 -16.34 -16.80
N GLY A 167 0.30 -15.09 -16.65
CA GLY A 167 -0.69 -14.70 -15.65
C GLY A 167 -0.16 -14.53 -14.22
N GLN A 168 1.14 -14.74 -13.98
CA GLN A 168 1.73 -14.42 -12.68
C GLN A 168 2.02 -12.92 -12.54
N GLN A 169 1.92 -12.45 -11.30
CA GLN A 169 2.18 -11.07 -10.96
C GLN A 169 3.07 -11.01 -9.72
N ILE A 170 4.02 -10.08 -9.73
CA ILE A 170 4.80 -9.70 -8.55
C ILE A 170 4.58 -8.21 -8.34
N HIS A 171 4.28 -7.86 -7.10
CA HIS A 171 4.20 -6.49 -6.63
C HIS A 171 5.41 -6.15 -5.78
N ILE A 172 5.70 -4.85 -5.67
CA ILE A 172 6.80 -4.35 -4.85
C ILE A 172 6.23 -3.27 -3.93
N ILE A 173 6.42 -3.44 -2.63
CA ILE A 173 6.26 -2.36 -1.66
C ILE A 173 7.66 -1.90 -1.28
N ASP A 174 8.06 -0.75 -1.81
CA ASP A 174 9.36 -0.15 -1.56
C ASP A 174 9.36 0.79 -0.34
N PRO A 175 10.52 1.25 0.15
CA PRO A 175 10.59 2.11 1.32
C PRO A 175 9.82 3.43 1.20
N PHE A 176 9.62 3.97 -0.01
CA PHE A 176 8.88 5.22 -0.19
C PHE A 176 7.38 4.97 -0.10
N LEU A 177 6.91 3.85 -0.66
CA LEU A 177 5.52 3.41 -0.46
C LEU A 177 5.24 3.08 1.01
N ILE A 178 6.16 2.42 1.72
CA ILE A 178 6.05 2.18 3.17
C ILE A 178 5.92 3.51 3.93
N ASN A 179 6.77 4.50 3.66
CA ASN A 179 6.69 5.82 4.31
C ASN A 179 5.37 6.53 4.04
N TYR A 180 4.83 6.41 2.82
CA TYR A 180 3.52 6.95 2.46
C TYR A 180 2.40 6.27 3.25
N MET A 181 2.42 4.93 3.32
CA MET A 181 1.46 4.15 4.10
C MET A 181 1.55 4.47 5.60
N LEU A 182 2.75 4.64 6.16
CA LEU A 182 2.95 5.08 7.54
C LEU A 182 2.37 6.48 7.79
N ALA A 183 2.57 7.42 6.85
CA ALA A 183 2.00 8.77 6.97
C ALA A 183 0.46 8.73 6.97
N ILE A 184 -0.15 7.88 6.15
CA ILE A 184 -1.61 7.65 6.14
C ILE A 184 -2.06 7.08 7.49
N THR A 185 -1.44 5.98 7.95
CA THR A 185 -1.82 5.32 9.20
C THR A 185 -1.72 6.26 10.40
N ASN A 186 -0.68 7.10 10.45
CA ASN A 186 -0.54 8.08 11.52
C ASN A 186 -1.61 9.18 11.46
N ASP A 187 -1.94 9.71 10.27
CA ASP A 187 -3.04 10.67 10.14
C ASP A 187 -4.40 10.02 10.49
N MET A 188 -4.62 8.76 10.13
CA MET A 188 -5.81 8.00 10.55
C MET A 188 -5.88 7.86 12.08
N ASN A 189 -4.78 7.48 12.73
CA ASN A 189 -4.72 7.36 14.19
C ASN A 189 -5.01 8.72 14.87
N ASP A 190 -4.48 9.81 14.34
CA ASP A 190 -4.78 11.17 14.81
C ASP A 190 -6.27 11.52 14.67
N LEU A 191 -6.89 11.18 13.53
CA LEU A 191 -8.32 11.41 13.30
C LEU A 191 -9.19 10.56 14.22
N ILE A 192 -8.81 9.31 14.47
CA ILE A 192 -9.49 8.42 15.44
C ILE A 192 -9.41 9.01 16.85
N ALA A 193 -8.23 9.45 17.27
CA ALA A 193 -8.03 10.07 18.58
C ALA A 193 -8.88 11.34 18.76
N LYS A 194 -9.04 12.12 17.68
CA LYS A 194 -9.91 13.31 17.63
C LYS A 194 -11.40 12.98 17.50
N LYS A 195 -11.76 11.71 17.30
CA LYS A 195 -13.13 11.22 17.08
C LYS A 195 -13.75 11.75 15.80
N GLU A 196 -12.91 11.99 14.80
CA GLU A 196 -13.32 12.43 13.47
C GLU A 196 -13.29 11.27 12.45
N PHE A 197 -12.84 10.09 12.85
CA PHE A 197 -12.76 8.90 12.01
C PHE A 197 -12.99 7.64 12.88
N PRO A 198 -13.75 6.64 12.40
CA PRO A 198 -14.01 5.43 13.16
C PRO A 198 -12.83 4.45 13.13
N ASP A 199 -12.66 3.64 14.17
CA ASP A 199 -11.54 2.69 14.26
C ASP A 199 -11.71 1.46 13.35
N GLU A 200 -12.95 1.05 13.06
CA GLU A 200 -13.24 -0.13 12.23
C GLU A 200 -14.14 0.17 11.01
N GLU A 201 -15.08 1.10 11.18
CA GLU A 201 -16.13 1.44 10.21
C GLU A 201 -15.66 2.34 9.06
N TYR A 202 -14.61 1.93 8.35
CA TYR A 202 -14.12 2.60 7.15
C TYR A 202 -13.75 1.57 6.09
N GLY A 203 -13.61 1.96 4.84
CA GLY A 203 -13.11 1.11 3.75
C GLY A 203 -12.63 1.94 2.57
N PHE A 204 -11.92 1.31 1.65
CA PHE A 204 -11.36 1.98 0.48
C PHE A 204 -12.43 2.06 -0.61
N TYR A 205 -12.55 3.25 -1.21
CA TYR A 205 -13.57 3.52 -2.22
C TYR A 205 -13.08 3.10 -3.60
N TYR A 206 -13.96 2.40 -4.32
CA TYR A 206 -13.73 1.92 -5.68
C TYR A 206 -14.82 2.46 -6.60
N PRO A 207 -14.48 3.28 -7.61
CA PRO A 207 -15.46 3.80 -8.55
C PRO A 207 -16.01 2.71 -9.47
N GLN A 208 -17.23 2.91 -9.98
CA GLN A 208 -17.78 2.05 -11.01
C GLN A 208 -17.14 2.39 -12.37
N LEU A 209 -16.23 1.54 -12.86
CA LEU A 209 -15.57 1.77 -14.15
C LEU A 209 -16.50 1.38 -15.32
N THR A 210 -16.19 1.86 -16.52
CA THR A 210 -16.99 1.57 -17.74
C THR A 210 -17.02 0.08 -18.05
N PHE A 211 -15.87 -0.59 -17.98
CA PHE A 211 -15.71 -2.01 -18.33
C PHE A 211 -15.61 -2.95 -17.11
N HIS A 212 -15.37 -2.40 -15.92
CA HIS A 212 -15.18 -3.18 -14.70
C HIS A 212 -16.07 -2.62 -13.60
N LYS A 213 -17.09 -3.38 -13.20
CA LYS A 213 -17.97 -3.01 -12.09
C LYS A 213 -17.43 -3.58 -10.80
N VAL A 214 -17.67 -2.87 -9.70
CA VAL A 214 -17.43 -3.44 -8.37
C VAL A 214 -18.36 -4.63 -8.20
N ALA A 215 -17.78 -5.82 -8.07
CA ALA A 215 -18.49 -7.10 -8.05
C ALA A 215 -18.89 -7.54 -6.63
N VAL A 216 -18.57 -6.73 -5.62
CA VAL A 216 -18.75 -7.03 -4.19
C VAL A 216 -19.72 -6.04 -3.54
N THR A 217 -20.45 -6.50 -2.52
CA THR A 217 -21.48 -5.71 -1.80
C THR A 217 -21.05 -5.29 -0.39
N GLU A 218 -19.82 -5.64 0.01
CA GLU A 218 -19.28 -5.28 1.32
C GLU A 218 -19.21 -3.75 1.46
N LYS A 219 -19.68 -3.25 2.61
CA LYS A 219 -19.72 -1.79 2.88
C LYS A 219 -18.32 -1.18 2.96
N TYR A 220 -17.37 -1.94 3.50
CA TYR A 220 -16.03 -1.49 3.86
C TYR A 220 -14.98 -2.40 3.25
N LEU A 221 -14.54 -2.02 2.06
CA LEU A 221 -13.61 -2.81 1.25
C LEU A 221 -12.16 -2.62 1.69
N PRO A 222 -11.28 -3.63 1.52
CA PRO A 222 -9.85 -3.48 1.73
C PRO A 222 -9.18 -2.68 0.61
N ALA A 223 -7.96 -2.18 0.85
CA ALA A 223 -7.17 -1.56 -0.20
C ALA A 223 -6.57 -2.65 -1.10
N THR A 224 -6.64 -2.51 -2.41
CA THR A 224 -5.83 -3.31 -3.33
C THR A 224 -4.41 -2.74 -3.37
N ILE A 225 -3.43 -3.54 -3.80
CA ILE A 225 -2.05 -3.05 -3.95
C ILE A 225 -1.95 -1.91 -4.98
N GLU A 226 -2.81 -1.93 -6.00
CA GLU A 226 -2.95 -0.86 -6.99
C GLU A 226 -3.46 0.43 -6.34
N VAL A 227 -4.41 0.35 -5.41
CA VAL A 227 -4.89 1.52 -4.65
C VAL A 227 -3.81 2.07 -3.72
N LEU A 228 -3.03 1.21 -3.06
CA LEU A 228 -1.93 1.65 -2.19
C LEU A 228 -0.86 2.45 -2.96
N SER A 229 -0.60 2.07 -4.21
CA SER A 229 0.40 2.71 -5.07
C SER A 229 -0.17 3.82 -5.97
N SER A 230 -1.46 4.13 -5.83
CA SER A 230 -2.17 5.10 -6.66
C SER A 230 -1.71 6.56 -6.42
N PRO A 231 -1.81 7.45 -7.43
CA PRO A 231 -1.63 8.90 -7.26
C PRO A 231 -2.51 9.54 -6.18
N PHE A 232 -3.64 8.91 -5.88
CA PHE A 232 -4.49 9.26 -4.75
C PHE A 232 -5.30 8.04 -4.30
N MET A 233 -5.72 8.06 -3.05
CA MET A 233 -6.55 7.02 -2.45
C MET A 233 -7.73 7.65 -1.74
N VAL A 234 -8.92 7.07 -1.92
CA VAL A 234 -10.14 7.55 -1.29
C VAL A 234 -10.58 6.53 -0.24
N ILE A 235 -10.80 6.98 0.99
CA ILE A 235 -11.36 6.20 2.08
C ILE A 235 -12.76 6.71 2.36
N LYS A 236 -13.75 5.82 2.35
CA LYS A 236 -15.11 6.08 2.83
C LYS A 236 -15.21 5.60 4.27
N HIS A 237 -15.79 6.39 5.15
CA HIS A 237 -16.02 6.00 6.54
C HIS A 237 -17.43 6.31 7.01
N GLY A 238 -17.91 5.52 7.98
CA GLY A 238 -19.16 5.76 8.69
C GLY A 238 -19.06 6.90 9.71
N ALA A 239 -20.20 7.21 10.33
CA ALA A 239 -20.27 8.17 11.41
C ALA A 239 -19.56 7.65 12.67
N VAL A 240 -19.09 8.57 13.52
CA VAL A 240 -18.48 8.26 14.81
C VAL A 240 -19.50 8.52 15.90
N TYR A 241 -19.74 7.52 16.74
CA TYR A 241 -20.63 7.61 17.89
C TYR A 241 -19.85 7.64 19.20
N LYS A 242 -20.36 8.37 20.19
CA LYS A 242 -19.83 8.40 21.54
C LYS A 242 -20.96 8.23 22.55
N PHE A 243 -20.76 7.31 23.49
CA PHE A 243 -21.70 7.15 24.60
C PHE A 243 -21.73 8.38 25.51
N ASN A 244 -22.88 9.04 25.58
CA ASN A 244 -23.16 10.12 26.50
C ASN A 244 -23.68 9.54 27.82
N ARG A 245 -22.80 9.48 28.84
CA ARG A 245 -23.13 8.93 30.16
C ARG A 245 -24.27 9.67 30.88
N ALA A 246 -24.45 10.96 30.62
CA ALA A 246 -25.50 11.75 31.28
C ALA A 246 -26.89 11.43 30.72
N LYS A 247 -26.97 11.09 29.42
CA LYS A 247 -28.23 10.76 28.73
C LYS A 247 -28.45 9.25 28.57
N GLY A 248 -27.43 8.43 28.78
CA GLY A 248 -27.49 6.98 28.61
C GLY A 248 -27.65 6.53 27.15
N ILE A 249 -27.30 7.38 26.19
CA ILE A 249 -27.44 7.12 24.74
C ILE A 249 -26.12 7.34 24.02
N GLU A 250 -25.97 6.70 22.85
CA GLU A 250 -24.92 7.06 21.90
C GLU A 250 -25.35 8.29 21.11
N GLU A 251 -24.44 9.25 21.01
CA GLU A 251 -24.63 10.45 20.20
C GLU A 251 -23.60 10.45 19.07
N GLU A 252 -24.06 10.79 17.87
CA GLU A 252 -23.16 11.07 16.76
C GLU A 252 -22.28 12.28 17.10
N VAL A 253 -20.97 12.08 17.05
CA VAL A 253 -19.98 13.15 17.28
C VAL A 253 -19.27 13.56 16.00
N TYR A 254 -19.37 12.76 14.95
CA TYR A 254 -18.85 13.08 13.63
C TYR A 254 -19.64 12.33 12.54
N PRO A 255 -20.04 13.00 11.44
CA PRO A 255 -20.84 12.37 10.39
C PRO A 255 -20.00 11.42 9.52
N GLU A 256 -20.68 10.60 8.72
CA GLU A 256 -20.01 9.84 7.66
C GLU A 256 -19.38 10.75 6.60
N GLY A 257 -18.38 10.23 5.89
CA GLY A 257 -17.59 11.07 5.00
C GLY A 257 -16.51 10.35 4.22
N PHE A 258 -15.64 11.17 3.62
CA PHE A 258 -14.50 10.73 2.83
C PHE A 258 -13.20 11.37 3.29
N VAL A 259 -12.11 10.60 3.21
CA VAL A 259 -10.74 11.09 3.32
C VAL A 259 -10.01 10.74 2.02
N VAL A 260 -9.45 11.75 1.35
CA VAL A 260 -8.72 11.62 0.09
C VAL A 260 -7.24 11.87 0.37
N TYR A 261 -6.43 10.84 0.32
CA TYR A 261 -4.98 10.95 0.43
C TYR A 261 -4.37 11.17 -0.95
N TYR A 262 -3.89 12.39 -1.22
CA TYR A 262 -3.23 12.76 -2.46
C TYR A 262 -1.72 12.48 -2.38
N ASN A 263 -1.17 11.80 -3.38
CA ASN A 263 0.18 11.26 -3.41
C ASN A 263 0.99 11.71 -4.64
N LYS A 264 0.91 13.00 -4.98
CA LYS A 264 1.77 13.63 -5.99
C LYS A 264 2.32 14.97 -5.49
N LYS A 265 3.25 15.51 -6.27
CA LYS A 265 4.04 16.71 -5.93
C LYS A 265 3.17 17.94 -5.71
N GLY A 266 2.07 18.09 -6.46
CA GLY A 266 1.19 19.25 -6.35
C GLY A 266 1.89 20.55 -6.72
N ASN A 267 2.74 20.52 -7.75
CA ASN A 267 3.46 21.69 -8.28
C ASN A 267 2.72 22.34 -9.47
N SER A 268 1.52 21.86 -9.78
CA SER A 268 0.64 22.40 -10.80
C SER A 268 -0.77 22.58 -10.24
N ASP A 269 -1.46 23.64 -10.66
CA ASP A 269 -2.90 23.82 -10.44
C ASP A 269 -3.74 22.79 -11.23
N ASN A 270 -3.27 22.37 -12.40
CA ASN A 270 -3.91 21.31 -13.19
C ASN A 270 -4.03 19.99 -12.43
N GLU A 271 -3.05 19.65 -11.60
CA GLU A 271 -3.10 18.45 -10.76
C GLU A 271 -4.36 18.41 -9.88
N PHE A 272 -4.74 19.55 -9.30
CA PHE A 272 -5.90 19.67 -8.44
C PHE A 272 -7.20 19.85 -9.21
N PHE A 273 -7.16 20.54 -10.36
CA PHE A 273 -8.27 20.54 -11.31
C PHE A 273 -8.67 19.11 -11.68
N TYR A 274 -7.71 18.27 -12.08
CA TYR A 274 -7.96 16.86 -12.42
C TYR A 274 -8.43 16.04 -11.21
N LEU A 275 -7.89 16.31 -10.02
CA LEU A 275 -8.36 15.64 -8.80
C LEU A 275 -9.85 15.94 -8.55
N LEU A 276 -10.24 17.22 -8.62
CA LEU A 276 -11.62 17.64 -8.40
C LEU A 276 -12.56 17.06 -9.47
N ASP A 277 -12.14 17.08 -10.73
CA ASP A 277 -12.88 16.48 -11.84
C ASP A 277 -13.12 14.98 -11.62
N ILE A 278 -12.09 14.25 -11.20
CA ILE A 278 -12.21 12.82 -10.89
C ILE A 278 -13.16 12.58 -9.70
N LEU A 279 -13.04 13.37 -8.62
CA LEU A 279 -13.92 13.24 -7.46
C LEU A 279 -15.38 13.58 -7.79
N SER A 280 -15.61 14.56 -8.68
CA SER A 280 -16.95 14.88 -9.20
C SER A 280 -17.50 13.74 -10.05
N ASN A 281 -16.70 13.18 -10.96
CA ASN A 281 -17.08 12.01 -11.76
C ASN A 281 -17.45 10.78 -10.90
N TYR A 282 -16.86 10.67 -9.71
CA TYR A 282 -17.20 9.64 -8.72
C TYR A 282 -18.39 10.00 -7.83
N GLN A 283 -19.04 11.15 -8.06
CA GLN A 283 -20.13 11.71 -7.27
C GLN A 283 -19.76 11.94 -5.79
N ILE A 284 -18.47 12.10 -5.50
CA ILE A 284 -17.99 12.37 -4.15
C ILE A 284 -18.26 13.83 -3.80
N LEU A 285 -18.01 14.76 -4.72
CA LEU A 285 -18.20 16.20 -4.51
C LEU A 285 -19.67 16.62 -4.46
N ASP A 286 -20.57 15.80 -5.01
CA ASP A 286 -22.01 16.10 -5.09
C ASP A 286 -22.75 15.79 -3.77
N GLY A 287 -22.09 15.12 -2.83
CA GLY A 287 -22.68 14.67 -1.57
C GLY A 287 -22.69 15.74 -0.46
N ILE A 288 -23.57 15.54 0.53
CA ILE A 288 -23.56 16.28 1.82
C ILE A 288 -22.38 15.85 2.72
N ASN A 289 -21.64 14.83 2.28
CA ASN A 289 -20.60 14.16 3.05
C ASN A 289 -19.43 15.09 3.36
N LYS A 290 -18.86 14.94 4.55
CA LYS A 290 -17.65 15.69 4.91
C LYS A 290 -16.46 15.12 4.14
N ILE A 291 -15.85 15.95 3.30
CA ILE A 291 -14.69 15.56 2.48
C ILE A 291 -13.43 16.21 3.06
N ARG A 292 -12.41 15.39 3.25
CA ARG A 292 -11.12 15.80 3.76
C ARG A 292 -10.03 15.41 2.78
N ILE A 293 -9.24 16.37 2.33
CA ILE A 293 -8.10 16.15 1.44
C ILE A 293 -6.82 16.20 2.28
N ARG A 294 -5.99 15.18 2.10
CA ARG A 294 -4.75 14.95 2.84
C ARG A 294 -3.60 14.89 1.84
N LEU A 295 -2.78 15.95 1.81
CA LEU A 295 -1.64 16.08 0.90
C LEU A 295 -0.44 15.36 1.52
N ALA A 296 -0.20 14.13 1.09
CA ALA A 296 0.66 13.17 1.79
C ALA A 296 1.93 12.77 1.01
N TYR A 297 2.16 13.34 -0.18
CA TYR A 297 3.39 13.09 -0.92
C TYR A 297 4.62 13.62 -0.19
N ARG A 298 5.66 12.78 -0.10
CA ARG A 298 6.91 13.08 0.63
C ARG A 298 7.64 14.35 0.16
N GLU A 299 7.61 14.60 -1.15
CA GLU A 299 8.33 15.68 -1.83
C GLU A 299 7.37 16.71 -2.42
N LYS A 300 6.30 17.00 -1.67
CA LYS A 300 5.31 18.03 -1.99
C LYS A 300 5.95 19.41 -2.23
N ASP A 301 5.40 20.16 -3.18
CA ASP A 301 5.80 21.55 -3.43
C ASP A 301 5.49 22.44 -2.23
N GLU A 302 6.35 23.40 -1.93
CA GLU A 302 6.14 24.34 -0.82
C GLU A 302 4.87 25.19 -1.01
N ARG A 303 4.45 25.41 -2.26
CA ARG A 303 3.26 26.19 -2.61
C ARG A 303 2.06 25.31 -2.92
N ILE A 304 2.07 24.05 -2.52
CA ILE A 304 1.02 23.07 -2.83
C ILE A 304 -0.39 23.57 -2.48
N LEU A 305 -0.56 24.30 -1.37
CA LEU A 305 -1.85 24.88 -0.98
C LEU A 305 -2.29 25.99 -1.94
N SER A 306 -1.37 26.83 -2.41
CA SER A 306 -1.68 27.84 -3.43
C SER A 306 -2.02 27.21 -4.78
N HIS A 307 -1.35 26.09 -5.14
CA HIS A 307 -1.71 25.32 -6.32
C HIS A 307 -3.11 24.71 -6.19
N PHE A 308 -3.46 24.20 -5.00
CA PHE A 308 -4.80 23.69 -4.72
C PHE A 308 -5.87 24.77 -4.89
N GLN A 309 -5.69 25.94 -4.27
CA GLN A 309 -6.64 27.05 -4.38
C GLN A 309 -6.82 27.52 -5.84
N ARG A 310 -5.72 27.65 -6.60
CA ARG A 310 -5.80 27.95 -8.04
C ARG A 310 -6.51 26.85 -8.82
N GLY A 311 -6.33 25.59 -8.45
CA GLY A 311 -7.05 24.45 -9.03
C GLY A 311 -8.56 24.53 -8.80
N VAL A 312 -8.98 24.90 -7.58
CA VAL A 312 -10.40 25.15 -7.25
C VAL A 312 -10.98 26.29 -8.09
N GLU A 313 -10.28 27.43 -8.15
CA GLU A 313 -10.69 28.59 -8.95
C GLU A 313 -10.83 28.23 -10.44
N LYS A 314 -9.83 27.53 -10.97
CA LYS A 314 -9.81 27.07 -12.35
C LYS A 314 -10.97 26.11 -12.64
N TYR A 315 -11.20 25.14 -11.76
CA TYR A 315 -12.29 24.16 -11.88
C TYR A 315 -13.65 24.87 -11.87
N ALA A 316 -13.87 25.77 -10.92
CA ALA A 316 -15.11 26.53 -10.82
C ALA A 316 -15.38 27.38 -12.07
N HIS A 317 -14.34 28.05 -12.59
CA HIS A 317 -14.44 28.86 -13.79
C HIS A 317 -14.72 28.04 -15.05
N GLU A 318 -13.97 26.95 -15.30
CA GLU A 318 -14.12 26.14 -16.52
C GLU A 318 -15.47 25.42 -16.60
N TYR A 319 -16.01 24.97 -15.46
CA TYR A 319 -17.32 24.32 -15.40
C TYR A 319 -18.49 25.28 -15.15
N GLY A 320 -18.23 26.59 -15.00
CA GLY A 320 -19.26 27.60 -14.80
C GLY A 320 -20.08 27.41 -13.52
N LEU A 321 -19.41 27.00 -12.43
CA LEU A 321 -20.07 26.78 -11.14
C LEU A 321 -20.64 28.09 -10.58
N ASP A 322 -21.79 27.99 -9.90
CA ASP A 322 -22.31 29.11 -9.13
C ASP A 322 -21.51 29.34 -7.84
N GLU A 323 -21.79 30.45 -7.16
CA GLU A 323 -21.09 30.84 -5.93
C GLU A 323 -21.27 29.82 -4.79
N GLU A 324 -22.41 29.13 -4.71
CA GLU A 324 -22.66 28.15 -3.66
C GLU A 324 -21.83 26.88 -3.90
N ALA A 325 -21.82 26.38 -5.14
CA ALA A 325 -21.03 25.23 -5.55
C ALA A 325 -19.53 25.52 -5.41
N LYS A 326 -19.06 26.70 -5.83
CA LYS A 326 -17.68 27.13 -5.63
C LYS A 326 -17.31 27.16 -4.14
N LYS A 327 -18.15 27.76 -3.30
CA LYS A 327 -17.92 27.84 -1.86
C LYS A 327 -17.80 26.46 -1.21
N ARG A 328 -18.59 25.47 -1.65
CA ARG A 328 -18.44 24.07 -1.17
C ARG A 328 -17.06 23.48 -1.47
N LEU A 329 -16.46 23.82 -2.60
CA LEU A 329 -15.08 23.40 -2.93
C LEU A 329 -14.04 24.13 -2.08
N GLU A 330 -14.26 25.41 -1.78
CA GLU A 330 -13.40 26.19 -0.89
C GLU A 330 -13.46 25.72 0.57
N ASP A 331 -14.63 25.20 1.00
CA ASP A 331 -14.88 24.68 2.35
C ASP A 331 -14.34 23.25 2.58
N LEU A 332 -13.69 22.63 1.58
CA LEU A 332 -13.01 21.34 1.73
C LEU A 332 -11.92 21.41 2.81
N ASP A 333 -11.88 20.43 3.71
CA ASP A 333 -10.82 20.35 4.73
C ASP A 333 -9.53 19.82 4.07
N VAL A 334 -8.65 20.73 3.67
CA VAL A 334 -7.35 20.41 3.09
C VAL A 334 -6.25 20.54 4.12
N LYS A 335 -5.52 19.45 4.37
CA LYS A 335 -4.39 19.42 5.30
C LYS A 335 -3.16 18.80 4.64
N VAL A 336 -2.02 19.41 4.88
CA VAL A 336 -0.72 18.85 4.54
C VAL A 336 -0.33 17.82 5.62
N VAL A 337 -0.12 16.57 5.22
CA VAL A 337 0.27 15.49 6.14
C VAL A 337 1.79 15.47 6.32
N SER A 338 2.23 15.27 7.55
CA SER A 338 3.65 15.14 7.88
C SER A 338 4.18 13.78 7.42
N THR A 339 5.37 13.76 6.82
CA THR A 339 6.07 12.49 6.56
C THR A 339 6.47 11.86 7.88
N VAL A 340 6.23 10.56 8.03
CA VAL A 340 6.64 9.79 9.20
C VAL A 340 7.81 8.90 8.85
N LYS A 341 8.77 8.79 9.76
CA LYS A 341 9.90 7.85 9.70
C LYS A 341 10.04 7.20 11.07
N GLU A 342 10.12 5.88 11.09
CA GLU A 342 10.29 5.11 12.31
C GLU A 342 11.75 4.69 12.47
N PHE A 343 12.33 4.97 13.64
CA PHE A 343 13.71 4.61 13.95
C PHE A 343 13.74 3.41 14.87
N PHE A 344 14.57 2.44 14.52
CA PHE A 344 14.67 1.18 15.24
C PHE A 344 16.06 0.96 15.80
N SER A 345 16.09 0.46 17.03
CA SER A 345 17.31 -0.07 17.64
C SER A 345 17.20 -1.58 17.68
N ALA A 346 18.07 -2.25 16.92
CA ALA A 346 18.14 -3.71 16.91
C ALA A 346 18.42 -4.28 18.30
N GLU A 347 19.19 -3.55 19.13
CA GLU A 347 19.44 -3.92 20.52
C GLU A 347 18.13 -3.89 21.32
N VAL A 348 17.36 -2.79 21.27
CA VAL A 348 16.08 -2.67 21.99
C VAL A 348 15.09 -3.75 21.57
N ILE A 349 14.95 -4.01 20.27
CA ILE A 349 14.05 -5.04 19.74
C ILE A 349 14.41 -6.43 20.29
N SER A 350 15.70 -6.71 20.48
CA SER A 350 16.14 -8.00 21.02
C SER A 350 15.74 -8.23 22.49
N TRP A 351 15.33 -7.19 23.21
CA TRP A 351 14.80 -7.27 24.58
C TRP A 351 13.28 -7.50 24.63
N GLU A 352 12.57 -7.35 23.52
CA GLU A 352 11.12 -7.51 23.50
C GLU A 352 10.74 -9.00 23.61
N PRO A 353 9.68 -9.33 24.38
CA PRO A 353 9.20 -10.70 24.45
C PRO A 353 8.79 -11.19 23.05
N LYS A 354 9.18 -12.44 22.76
CA LYS A 354 8.90 -13.13 21.50
C LYS A 354 7.47 -13.64 21.43
#